data_AF-A0AA92W6L3-F1
#
_entry.id   AF-A0AA92W6L3-F1
#
_cell.length_a   1.000
_cell.length_b   1.000
_cell.length_c   1.000
_cell.angle_alpha   90.00
_cell.angle_beta   90.00
_cell.angle_gamma   90.00
#
_symmetry.space_group_name_H-M   'P 1'
#
loop_
_entity.id
_entity.type
_entity.pdbx_description
1 polymer ?
#
loop_
_entity_poly.entity_id
_entity_poly.type
_entity_poly.pdbx_seq_one_letter_code
_entity_poly.pdbx_strand_id
1 'polypeptide(L)'
;MILKKKDKLTAYWDKKENCIGAYHPLGFMTQTDAHYLFDKVFTKEFVKEMTDRGYDVTTMKFEISPKLPNYERFNGLSEKYYGKK
;
A
#
# COMPACT_ATOMS: atom_id res chain seq x y z
N MET A 1 11.86 21.30 8.38
CA MET A 1 10.58 20.59 8.12
C MET A 1 10.79 19.12 8.47
N ILE A 2 10.24 18.65 9.58
CA ILE A 2 10.42 17.26 10.02
C ILE A 2 9.49 16.39 9.17
N LEU A 3 10.04 15.71 8.17
CA LEU A 3 9.32 14.65 7.46
C LEU A 3 9.17 13.48 8.45
N LYS A 4 8.00 13.38 9.08
CA LYS A 4 7.63 12.23 9.91
C LYS A 4 7.84 10.96 9.08
N LYS A 5 8.61 10.03 9.62
CA LYS A 5 8.85 8.68 9.08
C LYS A 5 7.50 8.01 8.85
N LYS A 6 6.94 8.15 7.66
CA LYS A 6 5.78 7.36 7.25
C LYS A 6 6.38 6.05 6.81
N ASP A 7 6.17 5.01 7.60
CA ASP A 7 6.57 3.62 7.30
C ASP A 7 5.34 2.81 6.83
N LYS A 8 4.29 3.49 6.38
CA LYS A 8 2.95 2.92 6.18
C LYS A 8 2.50 3.09 4.74
N LEU A 9 1.88 2.03 4.21
CA LEU A 9 1.13 2.10 2.96
C LEU A 9 -0.24 2.69 3.26
N THR A 10 -0.64 3.72 2.51
CA THR A 10 -1.95 4.36 2.65
C THR A 10 -2.64 4.37 1.30
N ALA A 11 -3.91 3.95 1.23
CA ALA A 11 -4.75 4.19 0.07
C ALA A 11 -5.85 5.21 0.39
N TYR A 12 -6.12 6.09 -0.57
CA TYR A 12 -7.02 7.24 -0.44
C TYR A 12 -7.74 7.51 -1.76
N TRP A 13 -8.88 8.17 -1.72
CA TRP A 13 -9.51 8.67 -2.93
C TRP A 13 -8.79 9.91 -3.46
N ASP A 14 -8.21 9.82 -4.66
CA ASP A 14 -7.67 10.95 -5.37
C ASP A 14 -8.81 11.73 -6.04
N LYS A 15 -9.10 12.92 -5.52
CA LYS A 15 -10.17 13.78 -6.05
C LYS A 15 -9.86 14.34 -7.43
N LYS A 16 -8.59 14.46 -7.80
CA LYS A 16 -8.19 15.03 -9.08
C LYS A 16 -8.33 13.99 -10.20
N GLU A 17 -7.82 12.79 -9.94
CA GLU A 17 -7.86 11.68 -10.91
C GLU A 17 -9.15 10.84 -10.79
N ASN A 18 -9.99 11.13 -9.80
CA ASN A 18 -11.25 10.44 -9.50
C ASN A 18 -11.10 8.92 -9.38
N CYS A 19 -10.05 8.49 -8.69
CA CYS A 19 -9.70 7.09 -8.53
C CYS A 19 -9.07 6.83 -7.14
N ILE A 20 -8.86 5.56 -6.79
CA ILE A 20 -8.13 5.21 -5.58
C ILE A 20 -6.63 5.39 -5.87
N GLY A 21 -5.98 6.27 -5.12
CA GLY A 21 -4.53 6.48 -5.11
C GLY A 21 -3.89 5.82 -3.89
N ALA A 22 -2.57 5.64 -3.94
CA ALA A 22 -1.81 5.11 -2.82
C ALA A 22 -0.55 5.92 -2.59
N TYR A 23 -0.25 6.14 -1.32
CA TYR A 23 1.01 6.66 -0.86
C TYR A 23 1.81 5.51 -0.26
N HIS A 24 2.93 5.18 -0.89
CA HIS A 24 3.92 4.25 -0.36
C HIS A 24 5.26 4.98 -0.17
N PRO A 25 5.75 5.13 1.07
CA PRO A 25 7.10 5.60 1.32
C PRO A 25 8.12 4.57 0.83
N LEU A 26 9.42 4.90 0.81
CA LEU A 26 10.54 4.12 0.24
C LEU A 26 10.82 2.75 0.93
N GLY A 27 9.78 2.05 1.41
CA GLY A 27 9.86 0.66 1.84
C GLY A 27 9.80 -0.26 0.62
N PHE A 28 10.82 -1.13 0.47
CA PHE A 28 10.93 -2.08 -0.65
C PHE A 28 9.65 -2.91 -0.91
N MET A 29 8.89 -3.23 0.14
CA MET A 29 7.68 -4.05 0.02
C MET A 29 6.38 -3.23 -0.15
N THR A 30 6.31 -2.00 0.34
CA THR A 30 5.08 -1.21 0.31
C THR A 30 4.64 -0.83 -1.11
N GLN A 31 5.58 -0.74 -2.05
CA GLN A 31 5.28 -0.58 -3.47
C GLN A 31 4.64 -1.85 -4.07
N THR A 32 5.21 -3.03 -3.77
CA THR A 32 4.68 -4.32 -4.23
C THR A 32 3.28 -4.57 -3.66
N ASP A 33 3.09 -4.26 -2.37
CA ASP A 33 1.80 -4.34 -1.71
C ASP A 33 0.79 -3.36 -2.33
N ALA A 34 1.21 -2.13 -2.68
CA ALA A 34 0.34 -1.18 -3.39
C ALA A 34 -0.12 -1.74 -4.75
N HIS A 35 0.80 -2.33 -5.53
CA HIS A 35 0.45 -2.97 -6.80
C HIS A 35 -0.56 -4.11 -6.60
N TYR A 36 -0.35 -4.98 -5.61
CA TYR A 36 -1.28 -6.04 -5.28
C TYR A 36 -2.67 -5.50 -4.93
N LEU A 37 -2.74 -4.46 -4.08
CA LEU A 37 -4.01 -3.87 -3.69
C LEU A 37 -4.77 -3.27 -4.88
N PHE A 38 -4.09 -2.60 -5.81
CA PHE A 38 -4.74 -2.07 -7.00
C PHE A 38 -5.18 -3.13 -8.00
N ASP A 39 -4.43 -4.23 -8.11
CA ASP A 39 -4.77 -5.30 -9.04
C ASP A 39 -5.86 -6.24 -8.49
N LYS A 40 -5.93 -6.45 -7.18
CA LYS A 40 -6.77 -7.48 -6.56
C LYS A 40 -7.85 -7.00 -5.59
N VAL A 41 -7.71 -5.82 -5.01
CA VAL A 41 -8.60 -5.36 -3.92
C VAL A 41 -9.41 -4.14 -4.33
N PHE A 42 -8.73 -3.06 -4.73
CA PHE A 42 -9.35 -1.79 -5.14
C PHE A 42 -9.71 -1.78 -6.63
N THR A 43 -10.33 -2.86 -7.10
CA THR A 43 -10.74 -3.02 -8.50
C THR A 43 -11.98 -2.20 -8.82
N LYS A 44 -12.31 -2.12 -10.12
CA LYS A 44 -13.57 -1.49 -10.56
C LYS A 44 -14.80 -2.22 -10.01
N GLU A 45 -14.74 -3.56 -9.86
CA GLU A 45 -15.85 -4.31 -9.25
C GLU A 45 -16.04 -3.92 -7.79
N PHE A 46 -14.95 -3.76 -7.02
CA PHE A 46 -15.04 -3.30 -5.64
C PHE A 46 -15.73 -1.93 -5.54
N VAL A 47 -15.33 -0.96 -6.36
CA VAL A 47 -15.95 0.38 -6.36
C VAL A 47 -17.43 0.27 -6.68
N LYS A 48 -17.79 -0.51 -7.72
CA LYS A 48 -19.18 -0.72 -8.12
C LYS A 48 -19.99 -1.36 -7.00
N GLU A 49 -19.50 -2.44 -6.40
CA GLU A 49 -20.22 -3.14 -5.33
C GLU A 49 -20.46 -2.24 -4.11
N MET A 50 -19.46 -1.47 -3.69
CA MET A 50 -19.61 -0.56 -2.56
C MET A 50 -20.63 0.53 -2.85
N THR A 51 -20.62 1.09 -4.07
CA THR A 51 -21.62 2.06 -4.51
C THR A 51 -23.03 1.45 -4.60
N ASP A 52 -23.17 0.24 -5.16
CA ASP A 52 -24.45 -0.48 -5.27
C ASP A 52 -25.06 -0.77 -3.89
N ARG A 53 -24.20 -0.96 -2.87
CA ARG A 53 -24.60 -1.12 -1.47
C ARG A 53 -24.88 0.21 -0.73
N GLY A 54 -24.72 1.35 -1.41
CA GLY A 54 -24.98 2.68 -0.86
C GLY A 54 -23.82 3.29 -0.06
N TYR A 55 -22.59 2.77 -0.17
CA TYR A 55 -21.42 3.34 0.48
C TYR A 55 -20.72 4.38 -0.38
N ASP A 56 -20.24 5.45 0.28
CA ASP A 56 -19.41 6.48 -0.35
C ASP A 56 -17.91 6.11 -0.30
N VAL A 57 -17.43 5.51 -1.40
CA VAL A 57 -16.04 5.08 -1.58
C VAL A 57 -15.06 6.27 -1.56
N THR A 58 -15.52 7.50 -1.85
CA THR A 58 -14.66 8.69 -1.88
C THR A 58 -14.16 9.10 -0.49
N THR A 59 -14.82 8.61 0.56
CA THR A 59 -14.44 8.84 1.96
C THR A 59 -13.54 7.74 2.52
N MET A 60 -13.26 6.69 1.75
CA MET A 60 -12.50 5.54 2.19
C MET A 60 -11.04 5.91 2.52
N LYS A 61 -10.57 5.42 3.67
CA LYS A 61 -9.17 5.49 4.09
C LYS A 61 -8.71 4.09 4.47
N PHE A 62 -7.60 3.66 3.89
CA PHE A 62 -7.02 2.36 4.17
C PHE A 62 -5.53 2.50 4.51
N GLU A 63 -5.07 1.79 5.53
CA GLU A 63 -3.70 1.87 6.02
C GLU A 63 -3.16 0.48 6.37
N ILE A 64 -1.96 0.17 5.88
CA ILE A 64 -1.19 -1.02 6.29
C ILE A 64 0.12 -0.54 6.93
N SER A 65 0.38 -1.04 8.13
CA SER A 65 1.66 -0.88 8.83
C SER A 65 2.41 -2.21 8.82
N PRO A 66 3.70 -2.25 8.44
CA PRO A 66 4.50 -3.47 8.52
C PRO A 66 4.68 -3.88 9.99
N LYS A 67 4.46 -5.17 10.31
CA LYS A 67 4.65 -5.70 11.67
C LYS A 67 6.11 -5.90 12.07
N LEU A 68 7.05 -5.84 11.13
CA LEU A 68 8.49 -5.95 11.36
C LEU A 68 9.23 -4.84 10.60
N PRO A 69 10.36 -4.31 11.12
CA PRO A 69 11.26 -3.52 10.31
C PRO A 69 11.76 -4.42 9.18
N ASN A 70 11.30 -4.16 7.96
CA ASN A 70 11.57 -4.98 6.77
C ASN A 70 13.07 -5.17 6.46
N TYR A 71 13.98 -4.49 7.16
CA TYR A 71 15.42 -4.65 7.02
C TYR A 71 15.91 -6.05 7.43
N GLU A 72 15.43 -6.63 8.53
CA GLU A 72 15.92 -7.93 9.03
C GLU A 72 15.50 -9.10 8.12
N ARG A 73 14.27 -9.04 7.57
CA ARG A 73 13.77 -10.07 6.66
C ARG A 73 14.45 -10.02 5.30
N PHE A 74 14.78 -8.81 4.81
CA PHE A 74 15.52 -8.64 3.55
C PHE A 74 16.98 -9.08 3.67
N ASN A 75 17.65 -8.75 4.79
CA ASN A 75 19.01 -9.23 5.04
C ASN A 75 19.06 -10.76 5.18
N GLY A 76 18.10 -11.37 5.88
CA GLY A 76 18.01 -12.84 5.97
C GLY A 76 17.74 -13.51 4.62
N LEU A 77 16.98 -12.87 3.74
CA LEU A 77 16.76 -13.34 2.36
C LEU A 77 17.99 -13.09 1.47
N SER A 78 18.65 -11.93 1.56
CA SER A 78 19.85 -11.66 0.77
C SER A 78 21.01 -12.57 1.17
N GLU A 79 21.23 -12.82 2.46
CA GLU A 79 22.23 -13.79 2.93
C GLU A 79 21.91 -15.21 2.43
N LYS A 80 20.62 -15.59 2.40
CA LYS A 80 20.18 -16.91 1.95
C LYS A 80 20.30 -17.13 0.44
N TYR A 81 20.06 -16.10 -0.38
CA TYR A 81 20.01 -16.22 -1.84
C TYR A 81 21.24 -15.68 -2.59
N TYR A 82 21.98 -14.75 -1.99
CA TYR A 82 23.10 -14.07 -2.65
C TYR A 82 24.44 -14.21 -1.90
N GLY A 83 24.45 -14.79 -0.69
CA GLY A 83 25.65 -14.99 0.12
C GLY A 83 26.25 -13.68 0.64
N LYS A 84 27.01 -13.76 1.73
CA LYS A 84 27.80 -12.61 2.21
C LYS A 84 28.88 -12.29 1.17
N LYS A 85 28.93 -11.04 0.70
CA LYS A 85 30.15 -10.48 0.10
C LYS A 85 31.24 -10.38 1.16
#